data_AF-A0A832G5P8-F1
#
_entry.id   AF-A0A832G5P8-F1
#
_cell.length_a   1.000
_cell.length_b   1.000
_cell.length_c   1.000
_cell.angle_alpha   90.00
_cell.angle_beta   90.00
_cell.angle_gamma   90.00
#
_symmetry.space_group_name_H-M   'P 1'
#
loop_
_entity.id
_entity.type
_entity.pdbx_description
1 polymer ?
#
loop_
_entity_poly.entity_id
_entity_poly.type
_entity_poly.pdbx_seq_one_letter_code
_entity_poly.pdbx_strand_id
1 'polypeptide(L)'
;MIQLSSDQLRVLQTLIEKALGIVIILPKEPNLDKTASALSLYLALSSRGKQVKVACPQEMTVEFNQLVGVDKIVHSINGGNGKNLVIAFPYQEGSIEKVSYNIENNTFNLIIEPREGYPVISPNDIRYSFSGGNIDLIVTIGVNNLNDLDNLYQVNQDVFASKPIINIDSHQQNQHFGKLNIIHPGISSISEIVLYLLSQLNLSLDPDIATNLLAGITSASQNFSSRETSITTFEAAIVCMKNGARKIAPSISFSQTQRLPTQKSTYPSYNPLSSSFSKPPHVTKMPQEKPKQQTMSKPHEPQTQISNLNKQQSDEAPPDWLKPKIYKGSTLL
;
A
#
# COMPACT_ATOMS: atom_id res chain seq x y z
N MET A 1 -2.92 18.61 -27.51
CA MET A 1 -3.13 17.15 -27.72
C MET A 1 -1.87 16.45 -27.25
N ILE A 2 -2.01 15.35 -26.50
CA ILE A 2 -0.87 14.49 -26.14
C ILE A 2 -0.49 13.71 -27.41
N GLN A 3 0.79 13.75 -27.78
CA GLN A 3 1.26 13.05 -28.98
C GLN A 3 2.71 12.62 -28.80
N LEU A 4 2.92 11.30 -28.85
CA LEU A 4 4.25 10.71 -28.97
C LEU A 4 4.71 10.78 -30.43
N SER A 5 6.04 10.86 -30.65
CA SER A 5 6.59 10.61 -31.97
C SER A 5 6.38 9.14 -32.39
N SER A 6 6.37 8.86 -33.69
CA SER A 6 6.24 7.49 -34.22
C SER A 6 7.31 6.55 -33.66
N ASP A 7 8.51 7.05 -33.38
CA ASP A 7 9.59 6.29 -32.74
C ASP A 7 9.34 6.04 -31.25
N GLN A 8 8.89 7.04 -30.49
CA GLN A 8 8.51 6.84 -29.09
C GLN A 8 7.36 5.83 -28.96
N LEU A 9 6.35 5.89 -29.84
CA LEU A 9 5.23 4.96 -29.89
C LEU A 9 5.70 3.53 -30.23
N ARG A 10 6.57 3.38 -31.23
CA ARG A 10 7.18 2.09 -31.60
C ARG A 10 8.01 1.50 -30.46
N VAL A 11 8.78 2.31 -29.74
CA VAL A 11 9.54 1.89 -28.55
C VAL A 11 8.61 1.49 -27.40
N LEU A 12 7.57 2.26 -27.13
CA LEU A 12 6.55 1.98 -26.11
C LEU A 12 5.89 0.61 -26.35
N GLN A 13 5.37 0.39 -27.56
CA GLN A 13 4.75 -0.88 -27.97
C GLN A 13 5.75 -2.04 -27.83
N THR A 14 6.96 -1.89 -28.37
CA THR A 14 8.03 -2.92 -28.29
C THR A 14 8.38 -3.31 -26.85
N LEU A 15 8.38 -2.36 -25.90
CA LEU A 15 8.69 -2.62 -24.49
C LEU A 15 7.53 -3.34 -23.78
N ILE A 16 6.29 -2.87 -23.97
CA ILE A 16 5.08 -3.42 -23.34
C ILE A 16 4.75 -4.82 -23.90
N GLU A 17 4.96 -5.06 -25.19
CA GLU A 17 4.76 -6.37 -25.81
C GLU A 17 5.73 -7.41 -25.25
N LYS A 18 7.04 -7.09 -25.19
CA LYS A 18 8.10 -8.03 -24.80
C LYS A 18 8.15 -8.33 -23.30
N ALA A 19 7.76 -7.39 -22.44
CA ALA A 19 7.77 -7.61 -21.00
C ALA A 19 6.69 -8.61 -20.58
N LEU A 20 7.02 -9.61 -19.75
CA LEU A 20 6.03 -10.49 -19.11
C LEU A 20 5.75 -10.01 -17.69
N GLY A 21 6.79 -9.68 -16.94
CA GLY A 21 6.68 -9.02 -15.64
C GLY A 21 6.96 -7.51 -15.74
N ILE A 22 6.01 -6.72 -15.24
CA ILE A 22 6.05 -5.25 -15.27
C ILE A 22 5.91 -4.74 -13.84
N VAL A 23 6.76 -3.80 -13.41
CA VAL A 23 6.57 -3.08 -12.15
C VAL A 23 6.28 -1.61 -12.41
N ILE A 24 5.15 -1.14 -11.88
CA ILE A 24 4.72 0.26 -11.90
C ILE A 24 5.10 0.86 -10.54
N ILE A 25 5.82 1.98 -10.53
CA ILE A 25 6.37 2.56 -9.29
C ILE A 25 5.96 4.02 -9.15
N LEU A 26 5.41 4.34 -7.99
CA LEU A 26 5.05 5.68 -7.53
C LEU A 26 6.23 6.33 -6.76
N PRO A 27 6.33 7.67 -6.69
CA PRO A 27 7.22 8.32 -5.74
C PRO A 27 6.77 8.05 -4.30
N LYS A 28 7.62 8.40 -3.33
CA LYS A 28 7.35 8.27 -1.89
C LYS A 28 6.04 8.92 -1.44
N GLU A 29 5.77 10.12 -1.93
CA GLU A 29 4.53 10.88 -1.63
C GLU A 29 3.74 11.07 -2.93
N PRO A 30 2.93 10.07 -3.35
CA PRO A 30 2.08 10.20 -4.51
C PRO A 30 0.83 11.02 -4.16
N ASN A 31 0.33 11.80 -5.11
CA ASN A 31 -1.00 12.40 -5.00
C ASN A 31 -2.06 11.51 -5.66
N LEU A 32 -3.34 11.84 -5.49
CA LEU A 32 -4.46 11.06 -6.01
C LEU A 32 -4.38 10.81 -7.52
N ASP A 33 -3.85 11.75 -8.31
CA ASP A 33 -3.67 11.62 -9.76
C ASP A 33 -2.53 10.66 -10.16
N LYS A 34 -1.38 10.70 -9.45
CA LYS A 34 -0.30 9.73 -9.62
C LYS A 34 -0.78 8.32 -9.28
N THR A 35 -1.46 8.15 -8.14
CA THR A 35 -2.00 6.85 -7.71
C THR A 35 -3.07 6.33 -8.68
N ALA A 36 -3.99 7.19 -9.11
CA ALA A 36 -5.01 6.84 -10.11
C ALA A 36 -4.38 6.41 -11.45
N SER A 37 -3.38 7.15 -11.93
CA SER A 37 -2.60 6.83 -13.13
C SER A 37 -1.96 5.44 -13.04
N ALA A 38 -1.27 5.16 -11.94
CA ALA A 38 -0.59 3.88 -11.72
C ALA A 38 -1.56 2.71 -11.61
N LEU A 39 -2.67 2.85 -10.86
CA LEU A 39 -3.68 1.81 -10.70
C LEU A 39 -4.45 1.53 -12.00
N SER A 40 -4.74 2.55 -12.79
CA SER A 40 -5.40 2.40 -14.10
C SER A 40 -4.52 1.63 -15.08
N LEU A 41 -3.22 1.94 -15.13
CA LEU A 41 -2.26 1.20 -15.96
C LEU A 41 -2.03 -0.23 -15.43
N TYR A 42 -2.02 -0.42 -14.10
CA TYR A 42 -1.93 -1.74 -13.45
C TYR A 42 -3.09 -2.65 -13.88
N LEU A 43 -4.33 -2.18 -13.76
CA LEU A 43 -5.53 -2.93 -14.16
C LEU A 43 -5.51 -3.23 -15.67
N ALA A 44 -5.23 -2.23 -16.51
CA ALA A 44 -5.24 -2.33 -17.97
C ALA A 44 -4.16 -3.28 -18.54
N LEU A 45 -3.02 -3.42 -17.87
CA LEU A 45 -1.97 -4.38 -18.24
C LEU A 45 -2.24 -5.77 -17.64
N SER A 46 -2.85 -5.84 -16.45
CA SER A 46 -3.25 -7.10 -15.82
C SER A 46 -4.37 -7.80 -16.60
N SER A 47 -5.34 -7.06 -17.14
CA SER A 47 -6.40 -7.60 -18.01
C SER A 47 -5.85 -8.21 -19.31
N ARG A 48 -4.67 -7.75 -19.77
CA ARG A 48 -3.91 -8.34 -20.89
C ARG A 48 -3.02 -9.53 -20.48
N GLY A 49 -3.13 -10.03 -19.26
CA GLY A 49 -2.38 -11.19 -18.77
C GLY A 49 -0.90 -10.93 -18.47
N LYS A 50 -0.49 -9.67 -18.33
CA LYS A 50 0.86 -9.33 -17.86
C LYS A 50 0.97 -9.54 -16.35
N GLN A 51 2.14 -9.94 -15.86
CA GLN A 51 2.41 -10.08 -14.43
C GLN A 51 2.78 -8.71 -13.83
N VAL A 52 1.79 -7.85 -13.64
CA VAL A 52 2.00 -6.48 -13.17
C VAL A 52 2.11 -6.42 -11.64
N LYS A 53 2.98 -5.55 -11.13
CA LYS A 53 2.93 -5.03 -9.76
C LYS A 53 2.75 -3.53 -9.79
N VAL A 54 2.16 -2.97 -8.74
CA VAL A 54 2.18 -1.53 -8.47
C VAL A 54 2.79 -1.33 -7.08
N ALA A 55 3.75 -0.40 -6.95
CA ALA A 55 4.54 -0.22 -5.74
C ALA A 55 4.69 1.25 -5.34
N CYS A 56 4.73 1.51 -4.05
CA CYS A 56 4.98 2.82 -3.46
C CYS A 56 5.96 2.69 -2.27
N PRO A 57 6.92 3.60 -2.07
CA PRO A 57 7.82 3.57 -0.92
C PRO A 57 7.12 3.75 0.44
N GLN A 58 5.91 4.29 0.44
CA GLN A 58 5.15 4.66 1.65
C GLN A 58 3.78 3.99 1.67
N GLU A 59 3.28 3.69 2.88
CA GLU A 59 1.93 3.20 3.14
C GLU A 59 0.86 4.14 2.57
N MET A 60 -0.18 3.58 1.95
CA MET A 60 -1.24 4.35 1.31
C MET A 60 -2.27 4.84 2.34
N THR A 61 -2.59 6.14 2.34
CA THR A 61 -3.59 6.71 3.26
C THR A 61 -5.04 6.43 2.82
N VAL A 62 -5.99 6.69 3.72
CA VAL A 62 -7.43 6.53 3.46
C VAL A 62 -7.97 7.43 2.33
N GLU A 63 -7.24 8.46 1.88
CA GLU A 63 -7.64 9.30 0.75
C GLU A 63 -7.69 8.53 -0.58
N PHE A 64 -6.90 7.45 -0.69
CA PHE A 64 -6.82 6.60 -1.88
C PHE A 64 -7.85 5.47 -1.89
N ASN A 65 -8.63 5.26 -0.81
CA ASN A 65 -9.63 4.19 -0.68
C ASN A 65 -10.74 4.23 -1.75
N GLN A 66 -10.89 5.35 -2.44
CA GLN A 66 -11.81 5.49 -3.58
C GLN A 66 -11.27 4.92 -4.90
N LEU A 67 -9.98 4.59 -4.99
CA LEU A 67 -9.38 4.04 -6.21
C LEU A 67 -9.43 2.51 -6.23
N VAL A 68 -9.93 1.96 -7.33
CA VAL A 68 -10.00 0.51 -7.54
C VAL A 68 -8.57 -0.06 -7.65
N GLY A 69 -8.27 -1.06 -6.82
CA GLY A 69 -6.97 -1.73 -6.76
C GLY A 69 -5.93 -1.08 -5.84
N VAL A 70 -6.29 -0.09 -5.01
CA VAL A 70 -5.37 0.52 -4.03
C VAL A 70 -4.75 -0.52 -3.08
N ASP A 71 -5.48 -1.59 -2.77
CA ASP A 71 -5.05 -2.74 -1.96
C ASP A 71 -3.98 -3.62 -2.65
N LYS A 72 -3.63 -3.33 -3.91
CA LYS A 72 -2.58 -4.03 -4.67
C LYS A 72 -1.24 -3.29 -4.66
N ILE A 73 -1.17 -2.12 -4.03
CA ILE A 73 0.07 -1.34 -3.88
C ILE A 73 0.93 -2.01 -2.81
N VAL A 74 2.16 -2.38 -3.17
CA VAL A 74 3.13 -3.03 -2.29
C VAL A 74 4.34 -2.17 -1.99
N HIS A 75 4.96 -2.38 -0.82
CA HIS A 75 6.12 -1.61 -0.36
C HIS A 75 7.48 -2.29 -0.68
N SER A 76 7.48 -3.22 -1.65
CA SER A 76 8.70 -3.80 -2.22
C SER A 76 8.49 -4.24 -3.68
N ILE A 77 9.50 -4.03 -4.54
CA ILE A 77 9.47 -4.56 -5.92
C ILE A 77 9.96 -6.01 -6.01
N ASN A 78 10.73 -6.46 -5.01
CA ASN A 78 11.09 -7.86 -4.78
C ASN A 78 10.09 -8.45 -3.77
N GLY A 79 9.38 -9.53 -4.14
CA GLY A 79 8.12 -9.95 -3.47
C GLY A 79 6.90 -9.79 -4.39
N GLY A 80 5.82 -10.54 -4.16
CA GLY A 80 4.54 -10.41 -4.89
C GLY A 80 4.33 -11.42 -6.03
N ASN A 81 4.97 -11.23 -7.18
CA ASN A 81 4.69 -12.01 -8.41
C ASN A 81 5.69 -13.16 -8.64
N GLY A 82 6.31 -13.67 -7.58
CA GLY A 82 7.26 -14.77 -7.68
C GLY A 82 6.56 -16.13 -7.70
N LYS A 83 6.96 -17.03 -8.61
CA LYS A 83 6.44 -18.42 -8.61
C LYS A 83 6.87 -19.20 -7.35
N ASN A 84 7.92 -18.76 -6.68
CA ASN A 84 8.50 -19.47 -5.54
C ASN A 84 8.01 -18.83 -4.24
N LEU A 85 7.13 -19.51 -3.51
CA LEU A 85 6.84 -19.17 -2.11
C LEU A 85 8.12 -19.31 -1.27
N VAL A 86 8.44 -18.30 -0.48
CA VAL A 86 9.56 -18.27 0.46
C VAL A 86 8.99 -18.06 1.85
N ILE A 87 9.26 -19.01 2.75
CA ILE A 87 8.86 -18.97 4.16
C ILE A 87 10.13 -18.73 4.99
N ALA A 88 10.12 -17.72 5.84
CA ALA A 88 11.27 -17.29 6.63
C ALA A 88 10.89 -17.00 8.08
N PHE A 89 11.69 -17.54 9.01
CA PHE A 89 11.55 -17.40 10.45
C PHE A 89 12.97 -17.32 11.08
N PRO A 90 13.12 -16.91 12.35
CA PRO A 90 14.42 -16.89 13.02
C PRO A 90 15.05 -18.29 13.07
N TYR A 91 16.28 -18.42 12.59
CA TYR A 91 17.04 -19.68 12.58
C TYR A 91 18.22 -19.61 13.56
N GLN A 92 18.43 -20.69 14.31
CA GLN A 92 19.64 -20.91 15.10
C GLN A 92 20.34 -22.17 14.59
N GLU A 93 21.67 -22.21 14.62
CA GLU A 93 22.39 -23.35 14.05
C GLU A 93 22.08 -24.66 14.80
N GLY A 94 21.65 -25.67 14.04
CA GLY A 94 21.21 -26.96 14.56
C GLY A 94 19.78 -26.99 15.13
N SER A 95 19.00 -25.89 15.05
CA SER A 95 17.66 -25.80 15.65
C SER A 95 16.56 -26.57 14.91
N ILE A 96 16.83 -27.00 13.67
CA ILE A 96 15.90 -27.80 12.86
C ILE A 96 16.42 -29.24 12.85
N GLU A 97 15.59 -30.18 13.26
CA GLU A 97 15.89 -31.60 13.19
C GLU A 97 15.55 -32.16 11.80
N LYS A 98 14.37 -31.81 11.27
CA LYS A 98 13.86 -32.33 10.01
C LYS A 98 12.96 -31.33 9.30
N VAL A 99 13.03 -31.34 7.97
CA VAL A 99 12.09 -30.66 7.08
C VAL A 99 11.50 -31.73 6.18
N SER A 100 10.17 -31.83 6.14
CA SER A 100 9.44 -32.80 5.34
C SER A 100 8.18 -32.18 4.72
N TYR A 101 7.46 -32.91 3.89
CA TYR A 101 6.19 -32.46 3.31
C TYR A 101 5.21 -33.62 3.17
N ASN A 102 3.92 -33.32 3.17
CA ASN A 102 2.87 -34.24 2.72
C ASN A 102 1.85 -33.50 1.84
N ILE A 103 0.95 -34.27 1.22
CA ILE A 103 -0.18 -33.73 0.47
C ILE A 103 -1.44 -34.45 0.96
N GLU A 104 -2.34 -33.70 1.59
CA GLU A 104 -3.59 -34.22 2.16
C GLU A 104 -4.74 -33.31 1.75
N ASN A 105 -5.89 -33.88 1.35
CA ASN A 105 -7.09 -33.12 0.96
C ASN A 105 -6.81 -31.97 -0.04
N ASN A 106 -5.98 -32.24 -1.06
CA ASN A 106 -5.50 -31.26 -2.05
C ASN A 106 -4.72 -30.05 -1.48
N THR A 107 -4.21 -30.18 -0.25
CA THR A 107 -3.38 -29.18 0.44
C THR A 107 -1.95 -29.72 0.54
N PHE A 108 -0.96 -28.91 0.14
CA PHE A 108 0.46 -29.20 0.33
C PHE A 108 0.91 -28.62 1.67
N ASN A 109 1.38 -29.46 2.59
CA ASN A 109 1.90 -29.00 3.88
C ASN A 109 3.42 -29.13 3.91
N LEU A 110 4.11 -28.04 4.25
CA LEU A 110 5.54 -28.06 4.61
C LEU A 110 5.64 -28.25 6.13
N ILE A 111 6.29 -29.33 6.55
CA ILE A 111 6.44 -29.72 7.95
C ILE A 111 7.87 -29.42 8.37
N ILE A 112 8.03 -28.62 9.43
CA ILE A 112 9.33 -28.24 10.00
C ILE A 112 9.34 -28.72 11.44
N GLU A 113 10.22 -29.67 11.73
CA GLU A 113 10.39 -30.28 13.05
C GLU A 113 11.60 -29.60 13.72
N PRO A 114 11.39 -28.71 14.72
CA PRO A 114 12.49 -28.14 15.49
C PRO A 114 13.07 -29.20 16.43
N ARG A 115 14.38 -29.14 16.67
CA ARG A 115 15.07 -30.04 17.61
C ARG A 115 14.68 -29.70 19.05
N GLU A 116 14.54 -30.72 19.90
CA GLU A 116 14.32 -30.52 21.34
C GLU A 116 15.38 -29.59 21.97
N GLY A 117 14.95 -28.77 22.94
CA GLY A 117 15.80 -27.79 23.62
C GLY A 117 15.98 -26.45 22.90
N TYR A 118 15.58 -26.33 21.62
CA TYR A 118 15.58 -25.05 20.90
C TYR A 118 14.22 -24.32 20.99
N PRO A 119 14.17 -23.01 20.69
CA PRO A 119 12.90 -22.27 20.65
C PRO A 119 11.93 -22.82 19.59
N VAL A 120 10.65 -22.96 19.97
CA VAL A 120 9.58 -23.32 19.05
C VAL A 120 9.25 -22.14 18.13
N ILE A 121 9.07 -22.40 16.83
CA ILE A 121 8.70 -21.38 15.84
C ILE A 121 7.27 -20.89 16.14
N SER A 122 7.11 -19.62 16.52
CA SER A 122 5.78 -19.03 16.71
C SER A 122 5.14 -18.70 15.35
N PRO A 123 3.81 -18.84 15.18
CA PRO A 123 3.11 -18.35 13.99
C PRO A 123 3.38 -16.87 13.68
N ASN A 124 3.64 -16.06 14.71
CA ASN A 124 3.95 -14.63 14.57
C ASN A 124 5.38 -14.36 14.02
N ASP A 125 6.29 -15.33 14.12
CA ASP A 125 7.67 -15.22 13.63
C ASP A 125 7.79 -15.63 12.14
N ILE A 126 6.76 -16.30 11.61
CA ILE A 126 6.71 -16.80 10.23
C ILE A 126 6.34 -15.66 9.28
N ARG A 127 7.31 -15.24 8.46
CA ARG A 127 7.12 -14.28 7.38
C ARG A 127 7.13 -15.02 6.05
N TYR A 128 6.11 -14.82 5.23
CA TYR A 128 6.04 -15.33 3.86
C TYR A 128 6.33 -14.23 2.84
N SER A 129 6.94 -14.59 1.72
CA SER A 129 7.19 -13.72 0.58
C SER A 129 7.25 -14.54 -0.72
N PHE A 130 7.33 -13.90 -1.89
CA PHE A 130 7.33 -14.58 -3.19
C PHE A 130 8.52 -14.15 -4.05
N SER A 131 9.42 -15.10 -4.36
CA SER A 131 10.65 -14.88 -5.13
C SER A 131 10.60 -15.50 -6.53
N GLY A 132 11.54 -15.10 -7.41
CA GLY A 132 11.55 -15.57 -8.80
C GLY A 132 10.51 -14.90 -9.70
N GLY A 133 10.07 -13.68 -9.36
CA GLY A 133 9.23 -12.85 -10.23
C GLY A 133 10.12 -11.95 -11.07
N ASN A 134 10.36 -12.31 -12.34
CA ASN A 134 11.19 -11.51 -13.24
C ASN A 134 10.55 -10.15 -13.51
N ILE A 135 11.24 -9.07 -13.17
CA ILE A 135 10.93 -7.74 -13.69
C ILE A 135 11.60 -7.64 -15.06
N ASP A 136 10.83 -7.45 -16.12
CA ASP A 136 11.34 -7.25 -17.48
C ASP A 136 11.29 -5.77 -17.89
N LEU A 137 10.42 -4.99 -17.23
CA LEU A 137 10.15 -3.58 -17.49
C LEU A 137 9.77 -2.86 -16.20
N ILE A 138 10.34 -1.67 -16.01
CA ILE A 138 9.96 -0.72 -14.96
C ILE A 138 9.15 0.41 -15.61
N VAL A 139 8.08 0.86 -14.96
CA VAL A 139 7.32 2.05 -15.35
C VAL A 139 7.23 2.99 -14.14
N THR A 140 7.74 4.22 -14.24
CA THR A 140 7.63 5.23 -13.17
C THR A 140 6.52 6.23 -13.47
N ILE A 141 5.68 6.54 -12.47
CA ILE A 141 4.50 7.40 -12.60
C ILE A 141 4.63 8.63 -11.69
N GLY A 142 4.89 9.80 -12.27
CA GLY A 142 5.00 11.06 -11.53
C GLY A 142 6.27 11.19 -10.69
N VAL A 143 7.40 10.73 -11.23
CA VAL A 143 8.70 10.59 -10.54
C VAL A 143 9.70 11.48 -11.25
N ASN A 144 10.27 12.48 -10.55
CA ASN A 144 11.12 13.49 -11.17
C ASN A 144 12.57 12.97 -11.33
N ASN A 145 13.03 12.19 -10.35
CA ASN A 145 14.32 11.51 -10.34
C ASN A 145 14.25 10.20 -9.54
N LEU A 146 15.23 9.32 -9.73
CA LEU A 146 15.23 7.99 -9.11
C LEU A 146 15.28 8.00 -7.56
N ASN A 147 15.74 9.08 -6.93
CA ASN A 147 15.74 9.18 -5.46
C ASN A 147 14.34 9.44 -4.88
N ASP A 148 13.38 9.93 -5.68
CA ASP A 148 11.98 10.09 -5.25
C ASP A 148 11.30 8.73 -4.96
N LEU A 149 11.93 7.63 -5.40
CA LEU A 149 11.53 6.25 -5.12
C LEU A 149 12.10 5.72 -3.79
N ASP A 150 12.89 6.53 -3.06
CA ASP A 150 13.47 6.23 -1.74
C ASP A 150 14.03 4.79 -1.64
N ASN A 151 13.56 3.99 -0.68
CA ASN A 151 14.01 2.62 -0.44
C ASN A 151 13.83 1.70 -1.67
N LEU A 152 12.79 1.90 -2.49
CA LEU A 152 12.51 1.07 -3.66
C LEU A 152 13.60 1.20 -4.72
N TYR A 153 14.27 2.35 -4.83
CA TYR A 153 15.46 2.49 -5.67
C TYR A 153 16.73 2.06 -4.93
N GLN A 154 16.95 2.55 -3.70
CA GLN A 154 18.18 2.34 -2.94
C GLN A 154 18.57 0.86 -2.78
N VAL A 155 17.61 -0.02 -2.48
CA VAL A 155 17.90 -1.47 -2.26
C VAL A 155 17.83 -2.32 -3.54
N ASN A 156 17.58 -1.70 -4.70
CA ASN A 156 17.35 -2.41 -5.97
C ASN A 156 18.13 -1.82 -7.16
N GLN A 157 19.21 -1.07 -6.92
CA GLN A 157 19.94 -0.32 -7.97
C GLN A 157 20.32 -1.20 -9.18
N ASP A 158 20.74 -2.45 -8.96
CA ASP A 158 21.05 -3.41 -10.04
C ASP A 158 19.85 -3.70 -10.96
N VAL A 159 18.62 -3.69 -10.43
CA VAL A 159 17.39 -3.89 -11.20
C VAL A 159 17.12 -2.66 -12.07
N PHE A 160 17.28 -1.45 -11.53
CA PHE A 160 17.12 -0.21 -12.30
C PHE A 160 18.23 -0.02 -13.34
N ALA A 161 19.45 -0.49 -13.07
CA ALA A 161 20.56 -0.45 -14.03
C ALA A 161 20.43 -1.50 -15.16
N SER A 162 19.81 -2.66 -14.88
CA SER A 162 19.73 -3.77 -15.84
C SER A 162 18.40 -3.84 -16.62
N LYS A 163 17.35 -3.13 -16.21
CA LYS A 163 16.01 -3.21 -16.82
C LYS A 163 15.62 -1.90 -17.52
N PRO A 164 14.90 -1.96 -18.65
CA PRO A 164 14.37 -0.77 -19.29
C PRO A 164 13.35 -0.08 -18.38
N ILE A 165 13.44 1.26 -18.31
CA ILE A 165 12.50 2.12 -17.60
C ILE A 165 11.68 2.91 -18.63
N ILE A 166 10.35 2.92 -18.49
CA ILE A 166 9.47 3.92 -19.09
C ILE A 166 9.13 4.93 -18.00
N ASN A 167 9.42 6.20 -18.23
CA ASN A 167 9.21 7.26 -17.26
C ASN A 167 8.08 8.19 -17.74
N ILE A 168 7.00 8.30 -16.96
CA ILE A 168 5.77 9.03 -17.30
C ILE A 168 5.53 10.10 -16.25
N ASP A 169 5.56 11.38 -16.64
CA ASP A 169 5.49 12.49 -15.69
C ASP A 169 5.06 13.82 -16.37
N SER A 170 4.76 14.84 -15.56
CA SER A 170 4.38 16.19 -15.98
C SER A 170 5.26 17.32 -15.40
N HIS A 171 6.31 17.04 -14.62
CA HIS A 171 7.15 18.09 -14.02
C HIS A 171 8.22 18.59 -15.00
N GLN A 172 8.40 19.92 -15.05
CA GLN A 172 9.43 20.58 -15.88
C GLN A 172 10.87 20.23 -15.48
N GLN A 173 11.07 19.70 -14.27
CA GLN A 173 12.39 19.37 -13.69
C GLN A 173 12.69 17.86 -13.72
N ASN A 174 11.94 17.08 -14.51
CA ASN A 174 12.20 15.65 -14.66
C ASN A 174 13.61 15.39 -15.24
N GLN A 175 14.35 14.43 -14.70
CA GLN A 175 15.72 14.12 -15.11
C GLN A 175 15.81 13.23 -16.36
N HIS A 176 14.69 12.82 -16.96
CA HIS A 176 14.64 11.98 -18.16
C HIS A 176 15.43 10.65 -18.04
N PHE A 177 15.43 10.05 -16.85
CA PHE A 177 16.18 8.83 -16.51
C PHE A 177 15.65 7.53 -17.16
N GLY A 178 14.54 7.59 -17.90
CA GLY A 178 13.97 6.45 -18.60
C GLY A 178 14.70 6.08 -19.90
N LYS A 179 14.61 4.81 -20.31
CA LYS A 179 14.91 4.40 -21.70
C LYS A 179 13.89 4.98 -22.69
N LEU A 180 12.66 5.18 -22.23
CA LEU A 180 11.65 6.00 -22.87
C LEU A 180 11.13 7.01 -21.84
N ASN A 181 11.14 8.29 -22.20
CA ASN A 181 10.60 9.36 -21.36
C ASN A 181 9.37 9.97 -22.05
N ILE A 182 8.25 9.98 -21.33
CA ILE A 182 6.94 10.50 -21.72
C ILE A 182 6.63 11.63 -20.74
N ILE A 183 7.33 12.75 -20.92
CA ILE A 183 7.21 13.92 -20.05
C ILE A 183 6.40 14.97 -20.78
N HIS A 184 5.26 15.37 -20.22
CA HIS A 184 4.39 16.40 -20.81
C HIS A 184 4.16 17.55 -19.82
N PRO A 185 5.09 18.51 -19.73
CA PRO A 185 4.93 19.67 -18.86
C PRO A 185 3.75 20.56 -19.28
N GLY A 186 3.00 21.03 -18.29
CA GLY A 186 1.83 21.90 -18.51
C GLY A 186 0.52 21.17 -18.84
N ILE A 187 0.49 19.84 -18.78
CA ILE A 187 -0.76 19.07 -18.74
C ILE A 187 -1.40 19.14 -17.34
N SER A 188 -2.73 19.10 -17.24
CA SER A 188 -3.40 19.21 -15.94
C SER A 188 -3.31 17.95 -15.07
N SER A 189 -3.00 16.79 -15.65
CA SER A 189 -3.08 15.48 -15.01
C SER A 189 -2.24 14.44 -15.74
N ILE A 190 -1.57 13.56 -14.98
CA ILE A 190 -0.86 12.38 -15.50
C ILE A 190 -1.88 11.32 -15.96
N SER A 191 -3.09 11.31 -15.39
CA SER A 191 -4.18 10.43 -15.84
C SER A 191 -4.64 10.75 -17.27
N GLU A 192 -4.53 12.00 -17.74
CA GLU A 192 -4.68 12.31 -19.17
C GLU A 192 -3.62 11.58 -20.02
N ILE A 193 -2.35 11.55 -19.58
CA ILE A 193 -1.27 10.83 -20.26
C ILE A 193 -1.57 9.33 -20.28
N VAL A 194 -1.88 8.73 -19.13
CA VAL A 194 -2.17 7.28 -19.06
C VAL A 194 -3.37 6.92 -19.95
N LEU A 195 -4.45 7.71 -19.95
CA LEU A 195 -5.60 7.49 -20.84
C LEU A 195 -5.20 7.44 -22.31
N TYR A 196 -4.36 8.38 -22.76
CA TYR A 196 -3.81 8.37 -24.12
C TYR A 196 -2.96 7.12 -24.38
N LEU A 197 -2.09 6.72 -23.44
CA LEU A 197 -1.27 5.52 -23.56
C LEU A 197 -2.10 4.22 -23.62
N LEU A 198 -3.20 4.11 -22.86
CA LEU A 198 -4.12 2.98 -22.96
C LEU A 198 -4.67 2.84 -24.37
N SER A 199 -5.10 3.96 -24.99
CA SER A 199 -5.55 4.00 -26.38
C SER A 199 -4.45 3.60 -27.37
N GLN A 200 -3.24 4.16 -27.24
CA GLN A 200 -2.11 3.86 -28.13
C GLN A 200 -1.59 2.40 -28.04
N LEU A 201 -1.85 1.73 -26.91
CA LEU A 201 -1.54 0.32 -26.66
C LEU A 201 -2.75 -0.61 -26.89
N ASN A 202 -3.90 -0.09 -27.32
CA ASN A 202 -5.17 -0.81 -27.46
C ASN A 202 -5.58 -1.58 -26.18
N LEU A 203 -5.28 -1.04 -25.01
CA LEU A 203 -5.64 -1.64 -23.72
C LEU A 203 -7.12 -1.42 -23.39
N SER A 204 -7.66 -2.25 -22.49
CA SER A 204 -9.04 -2.11 -22.03
C SER A 204 -9.22 -0.83 -21.21
N LEU A 205 -10.31 -0.11 -21.48
CA LEU A 205 -10.80 0.99 -20.65
C LEU A 205 -12.19 0.60 -20.15
N ASP A 206 -12.24 -0.22 -19.10
CA ASP A 206 -13.48 -0.61 -18.43
C ASP A 206 -13.94 0.48 -17.43
N PRO A 207 -15.14 0.36 -16.82
CA PRO A 207 -15.67 1.38 -15.91
C PRO A 207 -14.81 1.66 -14.67
N ASP A 208 -14.00 0.71 -14.20
CA ASP A 208 -13.17 0.86 -13.00
C ASP A 208 -11.88 1.61 -13.34
N ILE A 209 -11.22 1.23 -14.44
CA ILE A 209 -10.09 1.97 -15.02
C ILE A 209 -10.53 3.39 -15.37
N ALA A 210 -11.69 3.55 -16.01
CA ALA A 210 -12.22 4.84 -16.39
C ALA A 210 -12.60 5.70 -15.17
N THR A 211 -13.11 5.10 -14.09
CA THR A 211 -13.41 5.78 -12.82
C THR A 211 -12.14 6.27 -12.13
N ASN A 212 -11.10 5.42 -12.06
CA ASN A 212 -9.79 5.83 -11.53
C ASN A 212 -9.23 7.02 -12.31
N LEU A 213 -9.13 6.93 -13.64
CA LEU A 213 -8.63 8.03 -14.48
C LEU A 213 -9.46 9.31 -14.32
N LEU A 214 -10.80 9.22 -14.25
CA LEU A 214 -11.66 10.38 -14.03
C LEU A 214 -11.42 11.02 -12.64
N ALA A 215 -11.17 10.22 -11.60
CA ALA A 215 -10.82 10.72 -10.27
C ALA A 215 -9.48 11.48 -10.28
N GLY A 216 -8.46 10.93 -10.94
CA GLY A 216 -7.15 11.59 -11.11
C GLY A 216 -7.25 12.91 -11.89
N ILE A 217 -7.90 12.90 -13.06
CA ILE A 217 -8.18 14.09 -13.87
C ILE A 217 -8.92 15.14 -13.02
N THR A 218 -10.01 14.75 -12.35
CA THR A 218 -10.81 15.68 -11.52
C THR A 218 -10.00 16.24 -10.35
N SER A 219 -9.09 15.46 -9.76
CA SER A 219 -8.25 15.91 -8.65
C SER A 219 -7.21 16.94 -9.07
N ALA A 220 -6.39 16.63 -10.08
CA ALA A 220 -5.27 17.49 -10.46
C ALA A 220 -5.73 18.75 -11.22
N SER A 221 -6.84 18.67 -11.97
CA SER A 221 -7.50 19.84 -12.57
C SER A 221 -8.26 20.73 -11.58
N GLN A 222 -8.27 20.41 -10.27
CA GLN A 222 -9.10 21.10 -9.25
C GLN A 222 -10.58 21.16 -9.66
N ASN A 223 -11.12 20.02 -10.12
CA ASN A 223 -12.43 19.91 -10.77
C ASN A 223 -12.56 20.91 -11.94
N PHE A 224 -11.64 20.81 -12.91
CA PHE A 224 -11.63 21.58 -14.15
C PHE A 224 -11.54 23.11 -13.96
N SER A 225 -10.88 23.57 -12.89
CA SER A 225 -10.68 24.99 -12.57
C SER A 225 -9.21 25.43 -12.50
N SER A 226 -8.25 24.49 -12.60
CA SER A 226 -6.82 24.83 -12.70
C SER A 226 -6.49 25.52 -14.02
N ARG A 227 -5.41 26.31 -14.03
CA ARG A 227 -4.95 27.06 -15.21
C ARG A 227 -4.49 26.13 -16.35
N GLU A 228 -4.06 24.93 -15.99
CA GLU A 228 -3.57 23.87 -16.86
C GLU A 228 -4.70 23.03 -17.48
N THR A 229 -5.94 23.20 -17.01
CA THR A 229 -7.12 22.56 -17.58
C THR A 229 -7.30 23.03 -19.02
N SER A 230 -7.31 22.08 -19.97
CA SER A 230 -7.41 22.37 -21.40
C SER A 230 -8.54 21.58 -22.08
N ILE A 231 -8.73 21.78 -23.38
CA ILE A 231 -9.64 20.97 -24.20
C ILE A 231 -9.35 19.46 -24.02
N THR A 232 -8.07 19.06 -23.93
CA THR A 232 -7.71 17.64 -23.73
C THR A 232 -8.20 17.10 -22.39
N THR A 233 -8.22 17.92 -21.35
CA THR A 233 -8.69 17.56 -20.01
C THR A 233 -10.20 17.26 -20.02
N PHE A 234 -10.98 18.04 -20.78
CA PHE A 234 -12.40 17.78 -21.00
C PHE A 234 -12.64 16.59 -21.93
N GLU A 235 -11.87 16.44 -23.02
CA GLU A 235 -11.93 15.27 -23.91
C GLU A 235 -11.64 13.97 -23.15
N ALA A 236 -10.61 13.97 -22.30
CA ALA A 236 -10.24 12.84 -21.45
C ALA A 236 -11.36 12.46 -20.47
N ALA A 237 -11.94 13.45 -19.78
CA ALA A 237 -13.09 13.23 -18.90
C ALA A 237 -14.32 12.68 -19.66
N ILE A 238 -14.58 13.18 -20.89
CA ILE A 238 -15.66 12.66 -21.76
C ILE A 238 -15.39 11.22 -22.17
N VAL A 239 -14.15 10.85 -22.51
CA VAL A 239 -13.78 9.47 -22.84
C VAL A 239 -13.95 8.55 -21.62
N CYS A 240 -13.54 8.97 -20.42
CA CYS A 240 -13.78 8.20 -19.21
C CYS A 240 -15.29 7.99 -18.96
N MET A 241 -16.10 9.06 -19.01
CA MET A 241 -17.56 8.97 -18.80
C MET A 241 -18.25 8.09 -19.83
N LYS A 242 -17.83 8.13 -21.11
CA LYS A 242 -18.33 7.23 -22.17
C LYS A 242 -18.05 5.75 -21.91
N ASN A 243 -16.97 5.44 -21.19
CA ASN A 243 -16.62 4.08 -20.78
C ASN A 243 -17.16 3.72 -19.38
N GLY A 244 -18.14 4.47 -18.88
CA GLY A 244 -18.87 4.14 -17.64
C GLY A 244 -18.28 4.72 -16.36
N ALA A 245 -17.27 5.60 -16.44
CA ALA A 245 -16.68 6.24 -15.27
C ALA A 245 -17.73 6.97 -14.42
N ARG A 246 -17.68 6.76 -13.09
CA ARG A 246 -18.57 7.42 -12.14
C ARG A 246 -17.81 8.48 -11.35
N LYS A 247 -18.41 9.65 -11.14
CA LYS A 247 -17.87 10.57 -10.12
C LYS A 247 -18.11 9.96 -8.75
N ILE A 248 -17.03 9.57 -8.08
CA ILE A 248 -17.07 9.19 -6.68
C ILE A 248 -17.29 10.47 -5.87
N ALA A 249 -18.39 10.54 -5.12
CA ALA A 249 -18.59 11.61 -4.16
C ALA A 249 -17.62 11.38 -2.99
N PRO A 250 -16.92 12.42 -2.48
CA PRO A 250 -16.10 12.27 -1.30
C PRO A 250 -16.97 11.73 -0.16
N SER A 251 -16.49 10.72 0.55
CA SER A 251 -17.17 10.13 1.69
C SER A 251 -17.21 11.15 2.84
N ILE A 252 -18.26 11.98 2.85
CA ILE A 252 -18.56 12.87 3.98
C ILE A 252 -18.89 11.98 5.17
N SER A 253 -17.87 11.68 5.97
CA SER A 253 -18.03 11.23 7.35
C SER A 253 -18.81 12.31 8.10
N PHE A 254 -20.13 12.15 8.15
CA PHE A 254 -21.03 13.00 8.92
C PHE A 254 -20.75 12.79 10.41
N SER A 255 -19.71 13.46 10.90
CA SER A 255 -19.44 13.64 12.32
C SER A 255 -20.61 14.37 12.96
N GLN A 256 -21.58 13.59 13.46
CA GLN A 256 -22.79 14.09 14.09
C GLN A 256 -22.42 14.87 15.35
N THR A 257 -22.29 16.20 15.25
CA THR A 257 -22.77 17.21 16.24
C THR A 257 -22.32 18.66 15.91
N GLN A 258 -22.40 19.10 14.66
CA GLN A 258 -22.62 20.54 14.45
C GLN A 258 -24.07 20.86 14.80
N ARG A 259 -24.30 21.26 16.07
CA ARG A 259 -25.56 21.88 16.47
C ARG A 259 -25.70 23.20 15.72
N LEU A 260 -26.81 23.39 15.00
CA LEU A 260 -27.08 24.68 14.34
C LEU A 260 -27.06 25.81 15.40
N PRO A 261 -26.48 26.98 15.09
CA PRO A 261 -26.60 28.15 15.96
C PRO A 261 -28.08 28.50 16.15
N THR A 262 -28.57 28.44 17.38
CA THR A 262 -29.92 28.88 17.72
C THR A 262 -30.01 30.39 17.60
N GLN A 263 -30.42 30.88 16.44
CA GLN A 263 -30.76 32.28 16.23
C GLN A 263 -31.86 32.66 17.23
N LYS A 264 -31.51 33.49 18.22
CA LYS A 264 -32.49 34.11 19.10
C LYS A 264 -33.27 35.14 18.30
N SER A 265 -34.47 34.78 17.85
CA SER A 265 -35.39 35.74 17.24
C SER A 265 -35.79 36.79 18.27
N THR A 266 -35.29 38.02 18.11
CA THR A 266 -35.63 39.16 18.97
C THR A 266 -36.92 39.82 18.48
N TYR A 267 -38.06 39.24 18.84
CA TYR A 267 -39.35 39.93 18.70
C TYR A 267 -39.44 41.09 19.70
N PRO A 268 -39.94 42.28 19.30
CA PRO A 268 -40.21 43.36 20.25
C PRO A 268 -41.32 42.94 21.22
N SER A 269 -41.03 42.94 22.52
CA SER A 269 -42.04 42.64 23.54
C SER A 269 -42.96 43.84 23.74
N TYR A 270 -44.25 43.68 23.45
CA TYR A 270 -45.28 44.60 23.93
C TYR A 270 -45.40 44.48 25.46
N ASN A 271 -45.47 45.60 26.17
CA ASN A 271 -45.69 45.66 27.62
C ASN A 271 -47.18 45.88 27.94
N PRO A 272 -47.90 44.87 28.47
CA PRO A 272 -49.10 45.13 29.25
C PRO A 272 -48.71 45.61 30.66
N LEU A 273 -49.37 46.66 31.16
CA LEU A 273 -49.21 47.10 32.56
C LEU A 273 -50.04 46.21 33.49
N SER A 274 -49.45 45.67 34.56
CA SER A 274 -50.17 45.35 35.79
C SER A 274 -49.28 45.21 37.04
N SER A 275 -49.69 45.95 38.08
CA SER A 275 -49.52 45.70 39.52
C SER A 275 -48.41 44.78 40.06
N SER A 276 -47.53 45.38 40.86
CA SER A 276 -46.65 44.79 41.88
C SER A 276 -47.32 43.79 42.84
N PHE A 277 -46.64 42.68 43.16
CA PHE A 277 -46.82 41.91 44.40
C PHE A 277 -45.47 41.32 44.91
N SER A 278 -45.41 40.96 46.20
CA SER A 278 -44.16 40.81 46.98
C SER A 278 -43.65 39.37 47.16
N LYS A 279 -42.35 39.23 47.46
CA LYS A 279 -41.71 37.97 47.87
C LYS A 279 -42.08 37.54 49.31
N PRO A 280 -42.18 36.22 49.55
CA PRO A 280 -41.77 35.56 50.80
C PRO A 280 -40.61 34.54 50.53
N PRO A 281 -40.06 33.76 51.50
CA PRO A 281 -38.61 33.78 51.72
C PRO A 281 -37.85 32.43 51.60
N HIS A 282 -36.57 32.47 51.97
CA HIS A 282 -35.58 31.39 51.90
C HIS A 282 -35.71 30.38 53.07
N VAL A 283 -35.20 29.15 52.89
CA VAL A 283 -35.09 28.12 53.95
C VAL A 283 -33.69 27.48 53.90
N THR A 284 -33.06 27.32 55.07
CA THR A 284 -31.66 26.87 55.23
C THR A 284 -31.58 25.70 56.20
N LYS A 285 -30.65 24.74 55.99
CA LYS A 285 -30.05 23.91 57.07
C LYS A 285 -28.71 23.27 56.66
N MET A 286 -28.05 22.60 57.62
CA MET A 286 -26.59 22.47 57.74
C MET A 286 -26.00 21.04 57.51
N PRO A 287 -24.66 20.88 57.39
CA PRO A 287 -23.97 19.63 57.02
C PRO A 287 -23.36 18.83 58.20
N GLN A 288 -22.89 17.60 57.94
CA GLN A 288 -22.00 16.78 58.82
C GLN A 288 -20.98 15.92 58.02
N GLU A 289 -20.17 15.08 58.69
CA GLU A 289 -18.74 14.82 58.38
C GLU A 289 -18.31 13.38 57.98
N LYS A 290 -16.99 13.16 57.82
CA LYS A 290 -16.26 11.90 57.48
C LYS A 290 -15.75 11.14 58.72
N PRO A 291 -15.46 9.82 58.60
CA PRO A 291 -14.07 9.29 58.66
C PRO A 291 -13.71 8.37 57.45
N LYS A 292 -12.47 8.01 57.03
CA LYS A 292 -11.23 7.49 57.68
C LYS A 292 -11.37 6.01 58.19
N GLN A 293 -10.43 5.06 58.02
CA GLN A 293 -9.06 5.02 57.46
C GLN A 293 -8.54 3.54 57.25
N GLN A 294 -7.29 3.36 56.76
CA GLN A 294 -6.38 2.16 56.80
C GLN A 294 -6.52 1.11 55.67
N THR A 295 -5.53 0.53 54.94
CA THR A 295 -4.03 0.28 54.97
C THR A 295 -3.56 -1.10 55.45
N MET A 296 -2.81 -1.86 54.63
CA MET A 296 -1.83 -2.89 55.09
C MET A 296 -0.83 -3.40 54.00
N SER A 297 0.12 -4.27 54.40
CA SER A 297 1.25 -4.88 53.62
C SER A 297 1.63 -6.25 54.25
N LYS A 298 2.64 -7.06 53.86
CA LYS A 298 3.92 -6.94 53.09
C LYS A 298 4.30 -8.33 52.48
N PRO A 299 5.36 -8.50 51.65
CA PRO A 299 5.68 -9.78 50.95
C PRO A 299 6.89 -10.58 51.53
N HIS A 300 7.17 -11.74 50.90
CA HIS A 300 8.34 -12.64 51.02
C HIS A 300 8.45 -13.51 52.30
N GLU A 301 9.19 -14.64 52.35
CA GLU A 301 10.05 -15.32 51.32
C GLU A 301 9.61 -16.81 51.13
N PRO A 302 10.40 -17.94 51.10
CA PRO A 302 11.85 -18.25 51.25
C PRO A 302 12.48 -18.96 50.00
N GLN A 303 13.43 -19.90 50.19
CA GLN A 303 14.39 -20.41 49.18
C GLN A 303 14.73 -21.91 49.32
N THR A 304 15.31 -22.53 48.28
CA THR A 304 16.31 -23.64 48.41
C THR A 304 17.25 -23.75 47.20
N GLN A 305 18.45 -24.35 47.39
CA GLN A 305 19.52 -24.58 46.39
C GLN A 305 19.70 -26.11 46.12
N ILE A 306 20.53 -26.62 45.20
CA ILE A 306 21.96 -27.02 45.44
C ILE A 306 22.67 -27.62 44.16
N SER A 307 23.94 -27.23 43.96
CA SER A 307 25.12 -27.80 43.22
C SER A 307 25.10 -28.72 41.96
N ASN A 308 25.76 -28.22 40.88
CA ASN A 308 26.94 -28.74 40.11
C ASN A 308 27.43 -30.22 40.15
N LEU A 309 27.91 -30.76 39.01
CA LEU A 309 29.32 -31.25 38.79
C LEU A 309 29.72 -31.78 37.36
N ASN A 310 30.59 -31.04 36.66
CA ASN A 310 31.73 -31.39 35.74
C ASN A 310 31.81 -32.61 34.76
N LYS A 311 32.22 -32.26 33.50
CA LYS A 311 33.24 -32.87 32.57
C LYS A 311 33.12 -34.31 31.99
N GLN A 312 33.17 -34.44 30.66
CA GLN A 312 34.41 -34.75 29.88
C GLN A 312 34.24 -34.52 28.33
N GLN A 313 35.01 -35.18 27.45
CA GLN A 313 35.49 -34.63 26.15
C GLN A 313 35.75 -35.69 25.04
N SER A 314 35.28 -35.51 23.79
CA SER A 314 36.01 -35.81 22.52
C SER A 314 35.27 -35.39 21.21
N ASP A 315 36.04 -35.32 20.11
CA ASP A 315 35.74 -35.48 18.67
C ASP A 315 34.77 -34.53 17.91
N GLU A 316 35.31 -33.81 16.93
CA GLU A 316 34.58 -33.01 15.93
C GLU A 316 34.25 -33.82 14.66
N ALA A 317 33.06 -33.59 14.07
CA ALA A 317 32.64 -34.14 12.78
C ALA A 317 32.77 -33.09 11.64
N PRO A 318 32.91 -33.50 10.35
CA PRO A 318 33.16 -32.55 9.26
C PRO A 318 32.02 -31.52 9.05
N PRO A 319 32.33 -30.27 8.63
CA PRO A 319 31.36 -29.16 8.55
C PRO A 319 30.17 -29.30 7.58
N ASP A 320 30.03 -30.43 6.89
CA ASP A 320 29.02 -30.67 5.85
C ASP A 320 27.95 -31.71 6.26
N TRP A 321 27.98 -32.16 7.53
CA TRP A 321 26.99 -33.11 8.05
C TRP A 321 25.66 -32.46 8.48
N LEU A 322 25.69 -31.20 8.91
CA LEU A 322 24.52 -30.49 9.48
C LEU A 322 23.57 -29.83 8.45
N LYS A 323 23.85 -29.93 7.16
CA LYS A 323 22.98 -29.36 6.11
C LYS A 323 21.84 -30.34 5.78
N PRO A 324 20.56 -29.91 5.80
CA PRO A 324 19.44 -30.80 5.55
C PRO A 324 19.44 -31.34 4.12
N LYS A 325 19.62 -32.66 3.98
CA LYS A 325 19.62 -33.35 2.68
C LYS A 325 18.19 -33.68 2.27
N ILE A 326 17.76 -33.16 1.13
CA ILE A 326 16.43 -33.45 0.57
C ILE A 326 16.42 -34.88 0.03
N TYR A 327 15.90 -35.82 0.82
CA TYR A 327 15.65 -37.18 0.37
C TYR A 327 14.47 -37.20 -0.62
N LYS A 328 14.78 -37.47 -1.90
CA LYS A 328 13.75 -37.83 -2.87
C LYS A 328 13.34 -39.29 -2.63
N GLY A 329 12.11 -39.50 -2.19
CA GLY A 329 11.52 -40.84 -2.17
C GLY A 329 11.42 -41.40 -3.58
N SER A 330 11.82 -42.66 -3.76
CA SER A 330 11.66 -43.37 -5.04
C SER A 330 10.19 -43.72 -5.31
N THR A 331 9.87 -43.86 -6.59
CA THR A 331 8.53 -44.11 -7.14
C THR A 331 7.77 -45.26 -6.48
N LEU A 332 6.46 -45.07 -6.27
CA LEU A 332 5.48 -46.15 -6.27
C LEU A 332 4.32 -45.78 -7.21
N LEU A 333 4.27 -46.49 -8.34
CA LEU A 333 3.20 -46.61 -9.35
C LEU A 333 2.50 -45.30 -9.78
#